data_AF-A0A8T6V216-F1
#
_entry.id   AF-A0A8T6V216-F1
#
_cell.length_a   1.000
_cell.length_b   1.000
_cell.length_c   1.000
_cell.angle_alpha   90.00
_cell.angle_beta   90.00
_cell.angle_gamma   90.00
#
_symmetry.space_group_name_H-M   'P 1'
#
loop_
_entity.id
_entity.type
_entity.pdbx_description
1 polymer ?
#
loop_
_entity_poly.entity_id
_entity_poly.type
_entity_poly.pdbx_seq_one_letter_code
_entity_poly.pdbx_strand_id
1 'polypeptide(L)'
;MSKVEDFVKHYVFGHQATSKFMAGLKSEMNDSLEVDTTSMLESIKKEAKEIEVANTASIVDAPSHGHVELCSSVIAAYNKLIPVIGTQEATLEFMSKSMMTGVNNLSMRTSLSLVLDSCKNNSDRLKDIFSWLMDQYGVTFNWTAPHEETEEEDSFSIEIDRCFYCNFFSSQNAAFLTPILCQLDSIWFEMMDPEKHG
;
A
#
# COMPACT_ATOMS: atom_id res chain seq x y z
N MET A 1 24.87 1.02 4.04
CA MET A 1 23.99 1.43 2.93
C MET A 1 24.14 2.91 2.70
N SER A 2 24.05 3.39 1.46
CA SER A 2 24.29 4.81 1.17
C SER A 2 23.05 5.65 1.49
N LYS A 3 23.23 6.89 1.99
CA LYS A 3 22.11 7.81 2.27
C LYS A 3 21.19 8.06 1.06
N VAL A 4 21.70 7.85 -0.16
CA VAL A 4 20.94 7.99 -1.41
C VAL A 4 20.00 6.80 -1.62
N GLU A 5 20.45 5.59 -1.29
CA GLU A 5 19.64 4.38 -1.38
C GLU A 5 18.47 4.40 -0.40
N ASP A 6 18.74 4.80 0.84
CA ASP A 6 17.71 4.95 1.89
C ASP A 6 16.67 6.01 1.51
N PHE A 7 17.11 7.13 0.92
CA PHE A 7 16.22 8.16 0.41
C PHE A 7 15.32 7.66 -0.72
N VAL A 8 15.86 6.89 -1.67
CA VAL A 8 15.08 6.30 -2.77
C VAL A 8 14.05 5.31 -2.25
N LYS A 9 14.42 4.44 -1.30
CA LYS A 9 13.50 3.47 -0.69
C LYS A 9 12.37 4.16 0.08
N HIS A 10 12.70 5.17 0.90
CA HIS A 10 11.71 6.01 1.57
C HIS A 10 10.74 6.68 0.57
N TYR A 11 11.28 7.30 -0.48
CA TYR A 11 10.50 8.06 -1.45
C TYR A 11 9.55 7.16 -2.25
N VAL A 12 10.01 6.00 -2.70
CA VAL A 12 9.23 5.07 -3.55
C VAL A 12 8.13 4.37 -2.76
N PHE A 13 8.42 3.83 -1.58
CA PHE A 13 7.46 2.96 -0.87
C PHE A 13 6.54 3.73 0.10
N GLY A 14 6.96 4.89 0.60
CA GLY A 14 6.15 5.71 1.49
C GLY A 14 5.50 6.92 0.85
N HIS A 15 6.35 7.82 0.37
CA HIS A 15 5.92 9.14 -0.04
C HIS A 15 5.08 9.09 -1.33
N GLN A 16 5.47 8.26 -2.31
CA GLN A 16 4.65 8.07 -3.51
C GLN A 16 3.30 7.43 -3.22
N ALA A 17 3.26 6.37 -2.42
CA ALA A 17 2.00 5.71 -2.05
C ALA A 17 1.05 6.69 -1.35
N THR A 18 1.58 7.47 -0.40
CA THR A 18 0.81 8.53 0.29
C THR A 18 0.30 9.59 -0.69
N SER A 19 1.15 10.07 -1.59
CA SER A 19 0.78 11.07 -2.59
C SER A 19 -0.33 10.56 -3.52
N LYS A 20 -0.24 9.29 -3.97
CA LYS A 20 -1.26 8.64 -4.79
C LYS A 20 -2.57 8.49 -4.03
N PHE A 21 -2.55 8.03 -2.79
CA PHE A 21 -3.73 7.95 -1.94
C PHE A 21 -4.43 9.31 -1.80
N MET A 22 -3.66 10.37 -1.48
CA MET A 22 -4.21 11.72 -1.34
C MET A 22 -4.76 12.29 -2.66
N ALA A 23 -4.16 11.94 -3.80
CA ALA A 23 -4.69 12.30 -5.11
C ALA A 23 -6.01 11.57 -5.42
N GLY A 24 -6.10 10.28 -5.06
CA GLY A 24 -7.31 9.49 -5.18
C GLY A 24 -8.45 10.03 -4.30
N LEU A 25 -8.15 10.33 -3.03
CA LEU A 25 -9.08 11.00 -2.12
C LEU A 25 -9.60 12.32 -2.70
N LYS A 26 -8.71 13.15 -3.27
CA LYS A 26 -9.10 14.39 -3.92
C LYS A 26 -10.10 14.15 -5.05
N SER A 27 -9.85 13.15 -5.89
CA SER A 27 -10.74 12.81 -7.01
C SER A 27 -12.11 12.38 -6.50
N GLU A 28 -12.14 11.39 -5.60
CA GLU A 28 -13.41 10.83 -5.10
C GLU A 28 -14.23 11.85 -4.30
N MET A 29 -13.57 12.74 -3.53
CA MET A 29 -14.27 13.82 -2.82
C MET A 29 -14.90 14.82 -3.78
N ASN A 30 -14.17 15.25 -4.81
CA ASN A 30 -14.71 16.16 -5.83
C ASN A 30 -15.90 15.56 -6.58
N ASP A 31 -15.86 14.25 -6.81
CA ASP A 31 -16.87 13.55 -7.60
C ASP A 31 -18.12 13.20 -6.78
N SER A 32 -17.96 12.92 -5.48
CA SER A 32 -18.99 12.22 -4.70
C SER A 32 -19.41 12.91 -3.40
N LEU A 33 -18.67 13.90 -2.90
CA LEU A 33 -18.96 14.56 -1.61
C LEU A 33 -19.21 16.06 -1.78
N GLU A 34 -20.22 16.59 -1.10
CA GLU A 34 -20.48 18.04 -1.01
C GLU A 34 -19.63 18.68 0.10
N VAL A 35 -18.31 18.70 -0.08
CA VAL A 35 -17.35 19.30 0.87
C VAL A 35 -16.40 20.25 0.17
N ASP A 36 -15.80 21.17 0.95
CA ASP A 36 -14.60 21.87 0.49
C ASP A 36 -13.41 20.89 0.50
N THR A 37 -13.17 20.26 -0.65
CA THR A 37 -12.09 19.27 -0.83
C THR A 37 -10.73 19.82 -0.46
N THR A 38 -10.45 21.11 -0.70
CA THR A 38 -9.12 21.68 -0.42
C THR A 38 -8.92 21.78 1.09
N SER A 39 -9.88 22.39 1.78
CA SER A 39 -9.87 22.49 3.25
C SER A 39 -9.85 21.10 3.92
N MET A 40 -10.61 20.14 3.40
CA MET A 40 -10.61 18.76 3.89
C MET A 40 -9.23 18.10 3.77
N LEU A 41 -8.58 18.19 2.59
CA LEU A 41 -7.25 17.63 2.40
C LEU A 41 -6.19 18.29 3.28
N GLU A 42 -6.26 19.60 3.50
CA GLU A 42 -5.36 20.31 4.41
C GLU A 42 -5.53 19.83 5.86
N SER A 43 -6.79 19.65 6.27
CA SER A 43 -7.16 19.12 7.58
C SER A 43 -6.65 17.69 7.79
N ILE A 44 -6.79 16.83 6.77
CA ILE A 44 -6.23 15.47 6.78
C ILE A 44 -4.70 15.50 6.89
N LYS A 45 -4.02 16.31 6.06
CA LYS A 45 -2.54 16.42 6.10
C LYS A 45 -2.02 16.88 7.45
N LYS A 46 -2.71 17.84 8.07
CA LYS A 46 -2.33 18.35 9.38
C LYS A 46 -2.43 17.26 10.44
N GLU A 47 -3.56 16.57 10.52
CA GLU A 47 -3.76 15.47 11.48
C GLU A 47 -2.80 14.31 11.19
N ALA A 48 -2.58 13.96 9.93
CA ALA A 48 -1.61 12.93 9.54
C ALA A 48 -0.21 13.26 10.07
N LYS A 49 0.21 14.53 10.02
CA LYS A 49 1.51 14.92 10.56
C LYS A 49 1.60 14.80 12.08
N GLU A 50 0.51 15.11 12.78
CA GLU A 50 0.42 14.94 14.23
C GLU A 50 0.53 13.45 14.61
N ILE A 51 -0.16 12.57 13.87
CA ILE A 51 -0.09 11.11 14.05
C ILE A 51 1.31 10.58 13.74
N GLU A 52 1.95 11.04 12.66
CA GLU A 52 3.31 10.64 12.28
C GLU A 52 4.31 10.99 13.39
N VAL A 53 4.24 12.22 13.93
CA VAL A 53 5.13 12.68 15.01
C VAL A 53 4.94 11.84 16.28
N ALA A 54 3.69 11.53 16.64
CA ALA A 54 3.37 10.68 17.78
C ALA A 54 3.88 9.24 17.64
N ASN A 55 4.11 8.77 16.41
CA ASN A 55 4.53 7.41 16.11
C ASN A 55 5.96 7.31 15.54
N THR A 56 6.80 8.31 15.80
CA THR A 56 8.22 8.32 15.38
C THR A 56 9.02 7.11 15.90
N ALA A 57 8.63 6.53 17.04
CA ALA A 57 9.26 5.31 17.57
C ALA A 57 9.06 4.08 16.67
N SER A 58 8.07 4.09 15.78
CA SER A 58 7.81 3.02 14.80
C SER A 58 8.72 3.13 13.56
N ILE A 59 9.52 4.20 13.45
CA ILE A 59 10.48 4.41 12.38
C ILE A 59 11.82 3.81 12.79
N VAL A 60 12.13 2.63 12.24
CA VAL A 60 13.36 1.88 12.57
C VAL A 60 14.31 1.74 11.38
N ASP A 61 13.84 2.09 10.19
CA ASP A 61 14.59 2.13 8.92
C ASP A 61 13.92 3.11 7.94
N ALA A 62 14.51 3.29 6.75
CA ALA A 62 13.98 4.24 5.77
C ALA A 62 12.59 3.84 5.20
N PRO A 63 12.33 2.57 4.86
CA PRO A 63 10.99 2.12 4.47
C PRO A 63 9.92 2.36 5.54
N SER A 64 10.18 2.05 6.81
CA SER A 64 9.22 2.25 7.90
C SER A 64 8.84 3.70 8.11
N HIS A 65 9.72 4.68 7.82
CA HIS A 65 9.31 6.08 7.81
C HIS A 65 8.21 6.32 6.76
N GLY A 66 8.41 5.79 5.56
CA GLY A 66 7.41 5.85 4.50
C GLY A 66 6.08 5.18 4.87
N HIS A 67 6.15 4.03 5.54
CA HIS A 67 4.97 3.32 6.01
C HIS A 67 4.22 4.09 7.11
N VAL A 68 4.93 4.74 8.03
CA VAL A 68 4.32 5.63 9.04
C VAL A 68 3.60 6.79 8.35
N GLU A 69 4.20 7.42 7.34
CA GLU A 69 3.57 8.52 6.59
C GLU A 69 2.24 8.08 5.95
N LEU A 70 2.23 6.93 5.28
CA LEU A 70 1.05 6.37 4.63
C LEU A 70 -0.04 6.02 5.66
N CYS A 71 0.29 5.24 6.68
CA CYS A 71 -0.68 4.83 7.70
C CYS A 71 -1.26 6.03 8.46
N SER A 72 -0.43 7.03 8.75
CA SER A 72 -0.89 8.27 9.40
C SER A 72 -1.90 9.02 8.55
N SER A 73 -1.65 9.08 7.23
CA SER A 73 -2.58 9.67 6.25
C SER A 73 -3.90 8.90 6.17
N VAL A 74 -3.85 7.56 6.23
CA VAL A 74 -5.06 6.71 6.23
C VAL A 74 -5.89 6.92 7.49
N ILE A 75 -5.28 6.93 8.69
CA ILE A 75 -6.02 7.19 9.95
C ILE A 75 -6.62 8.59 9.94
N ALA A 76 -5.83 9.61 9.56
CA ALA A 76 -6.32 10.98 9.50
C ALA A 76 -7.48 11.12 8.51
N ALA A 77 -7.39 10.50 7.34
CA ALA A 77 -8.47 10.50 6.36
C ALA A 77 -9.74 9.85 6.93
N TYR A 78 -9.62 8.69 7.58
CA TYR A 78 -10.76 8.05 8.24
C TYR A 78 -11.43 8.98 9.27
N ASN A 79 -10.65 9.56 10.18
CA ASN A 79 -11.14 10.43 11.24
C ASN A 79 -11.85 11.69 10.70
N LYS A 80 -11.39 12.23 9.56
CA LYS A 80 -12.00 13.40 8.93
C LYS A 80 -13.21 13.07 8.05
N LEU A 81 -13.25 11.89 7.45
CA LEU A 81 -14.29 11.50 6.51
C LEU A 81 -15.47 10.82 7.20
N ILE A 82 -15.25 10.07 8.29
CA ILE A 82 -16.35 9.38 9.00
C ILE A 82 -17.48 10.33 9.45
N PRO A 83 -17.24 11.57 9.91
CA PRO A 83 -18.32 12.49 10.27
C PRO A 83 -19.11 13.02 9.07
N VAL A 84 -18.53 12.97 7.86
CA VAL A 84 -19.16 13.44 6.62
C VAL A 84 -19.93 12.31 5.94
N ILE A 85 -19.34 11.12 5.87
CA ILE A 85 -19.91 9.94 5.20
C ILE A 85 -20.91 9.22 6.10
N GLY A 86 -20.68 9.23 7.42
CA GLY A 86 -21.62 8.78 8.45
C GLY A 86 -21.36 7.38 9.00
N THR A 87 -21.19 6.37 8.15
CA THR A 87 -20.96 4.98 8.61
C THR A 87 -19.54 4.51 8.37
N GLN A 88 -19.07 3.59 9.22
CA GLN A 88 -17.73 3.01 9.11
C GLN A 88 -17.59 2.28 7.78
N GLU A 89 -18.55 1.45 7.42
CA GLU A 89 -18.54 0.63 6.21
C GLU A 89 -18.44 1.50 4.94
N ALA A 90 -19.28 2.54 4.83
CA ALA A 90 -19.25 3.43 3.67
C ALA A 90 -17.96 4.27 3.61
N THR A 91 -17.40 4.64 4.78
CA THR A 91 -16.12 5.35 4.84
C THR A 91 -14.97 4.46 4.38
N LEU A 92 -14.95 3.20 4.81
CA LEU A 92 -13.95 2.23 4.38
C LEU A 92 -14.05 1.96 2.89
N GLU A 93 -15.27 1.75 2.36
CA GLU A 93 -15.50 1.58 0.92
C GLU A 93 -15.00 2.81 0.12
N PHE A 94 -15.33 4.01 0.57
CA PHE A 94 -14.89 5.25 -0.05
C PHE A 94 -13.36 5.39 -0.05
N MET A 95 -12.71 5.08 1.07
CA MET A 95 -11.25 5.17 1.19
C MET A 95 -10.53 4.09 0.38
N SER A 96 -11.04 2.86 0.37
CA SER A 96 -10.58 1.76 -0.47
C SER A 96 -10.66 2.12 -1.96
N LYS A 97 -11.81 2.65 -2.40
CA LYS A 97 -11.98 3.17 -3.76
C LYS A 97 -10.98 4.29 -4.05
N SER A 98 -10.83 5.25 -3.14
CA SER A 98 -9.88 6.36 -3.27
C SER A 98 -8.43 5.87 -3.43
N MET A 99 -8.00 4.88 -2.65
CA MET A 99 -6.68 4.27 -2.78
C MET A 99 -6.48 3.71 -4.20
N MET A 100 -7.44 2.94 -4.70
CA MET A 100 -7.37 2.34 -6.03
C MET A 100 -7.44 3.38 -7.15
N THR A 101 -8.27 4.41 -7.02
CA THR A 101 -8.34 5.53 -7.98
C THR A 101 -6.98 6.25 -8.08
N GLY A 102 -6.27 6.40 -6.97
CA GLY A 102 -4.93 6.99 -6.96
C GLY A 102 -3.86 6.08 -7.59
N VAL A 103 -3.84 4.81 -7.20
CA VAL A 103 -2.72 3.90 -7.50
C VAL A 103 -2.90 3.15 -8.83
N ASN A 104 -4.11 2.65 -9.12
CA ASN A 104 -4.40 1.80 -10.30
C ASN A 104 -4.60 2.64 -11.59
N ASN A 105 -3.61 3.47 -11.92
CA ASN A 105 -3.59 4.30 -13.11
C ASN A 105 -2.83 3.62 -14.27
N LEU A 106 -2.99 4.16 -15.49
CA LEU A 106 -2.38 3.59 -16.71
C LEU A 106 -0.86 3.41 -16.60
N SER A 107 -0.15 4.34 -15.94
CA SER A 107 1.29 4.23 -15.76
C SER A 107 1.65 3.00 -14.93
N MET A 108 0.97 2.79 -13.80
CA MET A 108 1.19 1.63 -12.94
C MET A 108 0.89 0.33 -13.69
N ARG A 109 -0.26 0.24 -14.37
CA ARG A 109 -0.63 -0.95 -15.14
C ARG A 109 0.35 -1.23 -16.28
N THR A 110 0.85 -0.20 -16.95
CA THR A 110 1.84 -0.37 -18.03
C THR A 110 3.16 -0.89 -17.46
N SER A 111 3.65 -0.31 -16.36
CA SER A 111 4.87 -0.78 -15.69
C SER A 111 4.73 -2.23 -15.24
N LEU A 112 3.61 -2.59 -14.62
CA LEU A 112 3.33 -3.95 -14.18
C LEU A 112 3.25 -4.92 -15.35
N SER A 113 2.59 -4.56 -16.45
CA SER A 113 2.52 -5.39 -17.65
C SER A 113 3.90 -5.70 -18.23
N LEU A 114 4.83 -4.73 -18.22
CA LEU A 114 6.19 -4.95 -18.70
C LEU A 114 6.99 -5.89 -17.78
N VAL A 115 6.77 -5.78 -16.47
CA VAL A 115 7.37 -6.70 -15.48
C VAL A 115 6.86 -8.12 -15.71
N LEU A 116 5.54 -8.30 -15.83
CA LEU A 116 4.92 -9.61 -16.08
C LEU A 116 5.32 -10.19 -17.44
N ASP A 117 5.39 -9.36 -18.48
CA ASP A 117 5.88 -9.77 -19.81
C ASP A 117 7.30 -10.34 -19.75
N SER A 118 8.13 -9.84 -18.83
CA SER A 118 9.49 -10.34 -18.63
C SER A 118 9.55 -11.72 -17.96
N CYS A 119 8.45 -12.14 -17.30
CA CYS A 119 8.30 -13.42 -16.59
C CYS A 119 7.65 -14.51 -17.46
N LYS A 120 7.30 -14.21 -18.72
CA LYS A 120 6.65 -15.18 -19.61
C LYS A 120 7.43 -16.49 -19.71
N ASN A 121 6.76 -17.60 -19.40
CA ASN A 121 7.33 -18.96 -19.36
C ASN A 121 8.52 -19.11 -18.40
N ASN A 122 8.59 -18.30 -17.35
CA ASN A 122 9.64 -18.34 -16.33
C ASN A 122 9.08 -17.92 -14.96
N SER A 123 8.49 -18.90 -14.26
CA SER A 123 7.90 -18.76 -12.92
C SER A 123 8.95 -18.33 -11.87
N ASP A 124 10.18 -18.88 -11.96
CA ASP A 124 11.29 -18.51 -11.07
C ASP A 124 11.58 -17.00 -11.10
N ARG A 125 11.49 -16.38 -12.28
CA ARG A 125 11.70 -14.95 -12.42
C ARG A 125 10.62 -14.13 -11.70
N LEU A 126 9.38 -14.61 -11.71
CA LEU A 126 8.29 -13.97 -10.99
C LEU A 126 8.56 -14.02 -9.48
N LYS A 127 8.96 -15.19 -8.97
CA LYS A 127 9.38 -15.39 -7.57
C LYS A 127 10.54 -14.46 -7.18
N ASP A 128 11.55 -14.34 -8.02
CA ASP A 128 12.70 -13.44 -7.79
C ASP A 128 12.27 -11.97 -7.71
N ILE A 129 11.36 -11.54 -8.60
CA ILE A 129 10.83 -10.17 -8.61
C ILE A 129 10.02 -9.90 -7.35
N PHE A 130 9.12 -10.80 -6.95
CA PHE A 130 8.34 -10.63 -5.73
C PHE A 130 9.23 -10.64 -4.49
N SER A 131 10.22 -11.53 -4.44
CA SER A 131 11.20 -11.58 -3.34
C SER A 131 11.96 -10.25 -3.23
N TRP A 132 12.45 -9.73 -4.37
CA TRP A 132 13.11 -8.43 -4.41
C TRP A 132 12.20 -7.27 -4.00
N LEU A 133 10.93 -7.29 -4.41
CA LEU A 133 9.93 -6.29 -3.99
C LEU A 133 9.69 -6.34 -2.49
N MET A 134 9.53 -7.53 -1.92
CA MET A 134 9.32 -7.74 -0.49
C MET A 134 10.52 -7.27 0.35
N ASP A 135 11.75 -7.44 -0.14
CA ASP A 135 12.94 -6.88 0.50
C ASP A 135 12.91 -5.35 0.62
N GLN A 136 12.17 -4.67 -0.25
CA GLN A 136 12.07 -3.20 -0.19
C GLN A 136 11.17 -2.69 0.94
N TYR A 137 10.33 -3.55 1.53
CA TYR A 137 9.42 -3.17 2.60
C TYR A 137 10.12 -2.92 3.94
N GLY A 138 11.36 -3.40 4.10
CA GLY A 138 12.20 -3.14 5.28
C GLY A 138 11.96 -4.11 6.44
N VAL A 139 12.68 -3.87 7.54
CA VAL A 139 12.80 -4.80 8.68
C VAL A 139 11.53 -4.93 9.53
N THR A 140 10.56 -4.05 9.29
CA THR A 140 9.27 -4.09 9.97
C THR A 140 8.30 -5.11 9.36
N PHE A 141 8.64 -5.64 8.19
CA PHE A 141 7.97 -6.77 7.58
C PHE A 141 8.82 -8.04 7.77
N ASN A 142 8.14 -9.17 7.99
CA ASN A 142 8.74 -10.49 7.96
C ASN A 142 7.92 -11.36 7.03
N TRP A 143 8.60 -12.10 6.16
CA TRP A 143 7.96 -12.89 5.14
C TRP A 143 8.82 -14.10 4.77
N THR A 144 8.18 -15.09 4.18
CA THR A 144 8.78 -16.29 3.60
C THR A 144 8.24 -16.51 2.19
N ALA A 145 8.99 -17.25 1.38
CA ALA A 145 8.55 -17.67 0.06
C ALA A 145 8.72 -19.18 -0.12
N PRO A 146 7.85 -19.99 0.52
CA PRO A 146 7.91 -21.42 0.33
C PRO A 146 7.59 -21.76 -1.13
N HIS A 147 8.17 -22.86 -1.57
CA HIS A 147 8.09 -23.36 -2.93
C HIS A 147 7.75 -24.83 -2.85
N GLU A 148 6.68 -25.21 -3.52
CA GLU A 148 6.23 -26.58 -3.65
C GLU A 148 6.45 -27.03 -5.09
N GLU A 149 7.37 -27.99 -5.27
CA GLU A 149 7.63 -28.64 -6.55
C GLU A 149 7.23 -30.12 -6.43
N THR A 150 6.22 -30.51 -7.20
CA THR A 150 5.70 -31.88 -7.30
C THR A 150 5.63 -32.30 -8.77
N GLU A 151 5.32 -33.56 -9.05
CA GLU A 151 5.13 -34.02 -10.44
C GLU A 151 3.92 -33.34 -11.14
N GLU A 152 2.98 -32.76 -10.37
CA GLU A 152 1.73 -32.19 -10.86
C GLU A 152 1.67 -30.66 -10.75
N GLU A 153 2.52 -30.04 -9.92
CA GLU A 153 2.48 -28.62 -9.57
C GLU A 153 3.88 -28.07 -9.28
N ASP A 154 4.16 -26.89 -9.81
CA ASP A 154 5.34 -26.08 -9.49
C ASP A 154 4.84 -24.68 -9.10
N SER A 155 4.73 -24.42 -7.80
CA SER A 155 4.12 -23.20 -7.28
C SER A 155 4.92 -22.60 -6.12
N PHE A 156 4.88 -21.27 -6.01
CA PHE A 156 5.45 -20.56 -4.87
C PHE A 156 4.39 -19.67 -4.23
N SER A 157 4.53 -19.42 -2.94
CA SER A 157 3.71 -18.44 -2.23
C SER A 157 4.60 -17.35 -1.65
N ILE A 158 4.00 -16.20 -1.31
CA ILE A 158 4.61 -15.18 -0.46
C ILE A 158 3.78 -15.14 0.82
N GLU A 159 4.37 -15.51 1.94
CA GLU A 159 3.69 -15.58 3.23
C GLU A 159 4.21 -14.47 4.13
N ILE A 160 3.31 -13.64 4.65
CA ILE A 160 3.66 -12.51 5.51
C ILE A 160 3.42 -12.89 6.98
N ASP A 161 4.49 -13.18 7.72
CA ASP A 161 4.40 -13.46 9.16
C ASP A 161 4.21 -12.20 9.99
N ARG A 162 4.79 -11.09 9.53
CA ARG A 162 4.72 -9.78 10.22
C ARG A 162 4.47 -8.69 9.20
N CYS A 163 3.36 -8.00 9.37
CA CYS A 163 2.96 -6.87 8.53
C CYS A 163 3.00 -5.59 9.37
N PHE A 164 3.80 -4.60 8.94
CA PHE A 164 3.85 -3.31 9.61
C PHE A 164 2.48 -2.65 9.69
N TYR A 165 1.70 -2.68 8.60
CA TYR A 165 0.39 -2.02 8.53
C TYR A 165 -0.59 -2.57 9.57
N CYS A 166 -0.70 -3.90 9.65
CA CYS A 166 -1.56 -4.57 10.62
C CYS A 166 -1.17 -4.19 12.06
N ASN A 167 0.13 -4.24 12.38
CA ASN A 167 0.64 -3.90 13.71
C ASN A 167 0.45 -2.41 14.04
N PHE A 168 0.75 -1.52 13.09
CA PHE A 168 0.60 -0.08 13.25
C PHE A 168 -0.85 0.29 13.52
N PHE A 169 -1.77 -0.13 12.66
CA PHE A 169 -3.20 0.16 12.84
C PHE A 169 -3.76 -0.46 14.12
N SER A 170 -3.34 -1.68 14.48
CA SER A 170 -3.74 -2.31 15.74
C SER A 170 -3.29 -1.50 16.96
N SER A 171 -2.07 -0.97 16.95
CA SER A 171 -1.56 -0.11 18.03
C SER A 171 -2.38 1.18 18.22
N GLN A 172 -3.08 1.61 17.17
CA GLN A 172 -3.94 2.79 17.17
C GLN A 172 -5.43 2.45 17.38
N ASN A 173 -5.76 1.20 17.74
CA ASN A 173 -7.14 0.69 17.83
C ASN A 173 -7.92 0.83 16.50
N ALA A 174 -7.22 0.78 15.37
CA ALA A 174 -7.75 1.02 14.04
C ALA A 174 -7.48 -0.15 13.07
N ALA A 175 -7.32 -1.38 13.58
CA ALA A 175 -6.96 -2.57 12.79
C ALA A 175 -7.87 -2.81 11.57
N PHE A 176 -9.12 -2.37 11.65
CA PHE A 176 -10.10 -2.43 10.56
C PHE A 176 -9.73 -1.59 9.32
N LEU A 177 -8.73 -0.70 9.40
CA LEU A 177 -8.19 0.06 8.27
C LEU A 177 -7.18 -0.74 7.44
N THR A 178 -6.63 -1.83 7.97
CA THR A 178 -5.62 -2.67 7.29
C THR A 178 -6.04 -3.09 5.87
N PRO A 179 -7.30 -3.54 5.62
CA PRO A 179 -7.73 -3.96 4.30
C PRO A 179 -7.60 -2.90 3.20
N ILE A 180 -7.63 -1.60 3.53
CA ILE A 180 -7.44 -0.51 2.56
C ILE A 180 -6.07 -0.63 1.88
N LEU A 181 -5.04 -1.03 2.63
CA LEU A 181 -3.69 -1.20 2.10
C LEU A 181 -3.49 -2.58 1.44
N CYS A 182 -4.12 -3.63 1.97
CA CYS A 182 -4.08 -4.97 1.35
C CYS A 182 -4.77 -5.01 -0.03
N GLN A 183 -5.73 -4.12 -0.29
CA GLN A 183 -6.37 -4.06 -1.61
C GLN A 183 -5.38 -3.73 -2.74
N LEU A 184 -4.23 -3.12 -2.45
CA LEU A 184 -3.19 -2.87 -3.45
C LEU A 184 -2.69 -4.15 -4.13
N ASP A 185 -2.76 -5.28 -3.42
CA ASP A 185 -2.38 -6.58 -3.97
C ASP A 185 -3.32 -7.04 -5.09
N SER A 186 -4.56 -6.53 -5.13
CA SER A 186 -5.52 -6.86 -6.21
C SER A 186 -5.01 -6.42 -7.58
N ILE A 187 -4.17 -5.38 -7.65
CA ILE A 187 -3.56 -4.91 -8.90
C ILE A 187 -2.71 -6.03 -9.53
N TRP A 188 -1.97 -6.78 -8.71
CA TRP A 188 -1.16 -7.90 -9.18
C TRP A 188 -2.04 -9.08 -9.61
N PHE A 189 -3.00 -9.47 -8.78
CA PHE A 189 -3.88 -10.61 -9.06
C PHE A 189 -4.74 -10.40 -10.32
N GLU A 190 -5.19 -9.18 -10.57
CA GLU A 190 -5.98 -8.84 -11.77
C GLU A 190 -5.15 -8.86 -13.06
N MET A 191 -3.82 -8.69 -12.96
CA MET A 191 -2.93 -8.61 -14.12
C MET A 191 -2.15 -9.90 -14.39
N MET A 192 -2.03 -10.76 -13.39
CA MET A 192 -1.35 -12.05 -13.51
C MET A 192 -2.23 -13.06 -14.25
N ASP A 193 -1.67 -13.67 -15.28
CA ASP A 193 -2.27 -14.80 -15.99
C ASP A 193 -1.44 -16.06 -15.65
N PRO A 194 -2.01 -17.01 -14.87
CA PRO A 194 -1.28 -18.20 -14.44
C PRO A 194 -0.74 -19.04 -15.59
N GLU A 195 -1.44 -19.09 -16.73
CA GLU A 195 -0.97 -19.86 -17.90
C GLU A 195 0.25 -19.23 -18.57
N LYS A 196 0.51 -17.94 -18.32
CA LYS A 196 1.61 -17.18 -18.95
C LYS A 196 2.78 -16.92 -18.02
N HIS A 197 2.50 -16.66 -16.76
CA HIS A 197 3.50 -16.17 -15.81
C HIS A 197 3.94 -17.25 -14.81
N GLY A 198 3.29 -18.43 -14.84
CA GLY A 198 3.36 -19.41 -13.74
C GLY A 198 2.54 -18.93 -12.56
#